data_AF-A0AA96VHX8-F1
#
_entry.id   AF-A0AA96VHX8-F1
#
_cell.length_a   1.000
_cell.length_b   1.000
_cell.length_c   1.000
_cell.angle_alpha   90.00
_cell.angle_beta   90.00
_cell.angle_gamma   90.00
#
_symmetry.space_group_name_H-M   'P 1'
#
loop_
_entity.id
_entity.type
_entity.pdbx_description
1 polymer ?
#
loop_
_entity_poly.entity_id
_entity_poly.type
_entity_poly.pdbx_seq_one_letter_code
_entity_poly.pdbx_strand_id
1 'polypeptide(L)'
;MKDYQPVKTGWELEKYKQAIKEGKEDEVFLGDGEFMIRHRESFFEGITDMEVLIRYCLFPLYEEGDRDIVRRTENILKDFVASGEINKLYQVSQYFKIQKWLLSSYNNLPFIIELEQFVPIFFEKVVKMPLETESVRYGAVCAWMSETPEFLEYDKTTIDRIMNKLKELANKPQVVPSLEEIFPIELDPTKIDSIGVIENHLEMLLLDSNKWRKPLEKQHLLKLQEKLNNYIHFIESKQYVESYGDDFTEKVINLTFQYAPSDNGLAFLVQVQKVLQPTDIRLKVVVPE
;
A
#
# COMPACT_ATOMS: atom_id res chain seq x y z
N MET A 1 26.08 9.42 -32.92
CA MET A 1 26.33 8.17 -32.18
C MET A 1 27.83 8.07 -31.90
N LYS A 2 28.21 7.54 -30.74
CA LYS A 2 29.61 7.35 -30.33
C LYS A 2 29.97 5.87 -30.39
N ASP A 3 31.24 5.53 -30.37
CA ASP A 3 31.62 4.14 -30.21
C ASP A 3 31.41 3.72 -28.75
N TYR A 4 30.78 2.57 -28.54
CA TYR A 4 30.65 1.96 -27.22
C TYR A 4 32.05 1.66 -26.68
N GLN A 5 32.28 2.08 -25.44
CA GLN A 5 33.51 1.80 -24.72
C GLN A 5 33.18 0.89 -23.52
N PRO A 6 33.97 -0.17 -23.28
CA PRO A 6 33.80 -1.01 -22.10
C PRO A 6 33.78 -0.17 -20.82
N VAL A 7 32.81 -0.44 -19.96
CA VAL A 7 32.73 0.19 -18.64
C VAL A 7 33.66 -0.53 -17.67
N LYS A 8 34.17 0.20 -16.68
CA LYS A 8 34.91 -0.41 -15.58
C LYS A 8 33.95 -1.25 -14.75
N THR A 9 34.23 -2.55 -14.67
CA THR A 9 33.40 -3.51 -13.92
C THR A 9 33.83 -3.60 -12.45
N GLY A 10 32.93 -4.10 -11.61
CA GLY A 10 33.14 -4.24 -10.17
C GLY A 10 32.41 -5.45 -9.61
N TRP A 11 31.76 -5.26 -8.45
CA TRP A 11 31.04 -6.31 -7.74
C TRP A 11 29.88 -6.88 -8.56
N GLU A 12 29.32 -6.11 -9.50
CA GLU A 12 28.22 -6.51 -10.37
C GLU A 12 28.63 -7.71 -11.22
N LEU A 13 29.82 -7.64 -11.85
CA LEU A 13 30.36 -8.68 -12.70
C LEU A 13 30.72 -9.94 -11.90
N GLU A 14 31.34 -9.78 -10.72
CA GLU A 14 31.68 -10.92 -9.86
C GLU A 14 30.42 -11.64 -9.38
N LYS A 15 29.38 -10.88 -9.04
CA LYS A 15 28.08 -11.41 -8.65
C LYS A 15 27.40 -12.15 -9.81
N TYR A 16 27.43 -11.60 -11.02
CA TYR A 16 26.90 -12.30 -12.19
C TYR A 16 27.69 -13.58 -12.49
N LYS A 17 29.03 -13.55 -12.41
CA LYS A 17 29.89 -14.75 -12.53
C LYS A 17 29.56 -15.82 -11.49
N GLN A 18 29.18 -15.43 -10.27
CA GLN A 18 28.68 -16.36 -9.27
C GLN A 18 27.33 -16.97 -9.66
N ALA A 19 26.38 -16.16 -10.12
CA ALA A 19 25.07 -16.64 -10.59
C ALA A 19 25.20 -17.66 -11.72
N ILE A 20 26.13 -17.44 -12.67
CA ILE A 20 26.45 -18.41 -13.74
C ILE A 20 26.89 -19.75 -13.13
N LYS A 21 27.80 -19.74 -12.16
CA LYS A 21 28.29 -20.98 -11.50
C LYS A 21 27.19 -21.72 -10.76
N GLU A 22 26.20 -21.01 -10.24
CA GLU A 22 25.04 -21.58 -9.54
C GLU A 22 23.87 -21.94 -10.47
N GLY A 23 23.95 -21.60 -11.76
CA GLY A 23 22.86 -21.84 -12.71
C GLY A 23 21.64 -20.94 -12.49
N LYS A 24 21.84 -19.74 -11.95
CA LYS A 24 20.81 -18.77 -11.53
C LYS A 24 20.85 -17.47 -12.32
N GLU A 25 21.25 -17.54 -13.59
CA GLU A 25 21.31 -16.35 -14.45
C GLU A 25 19.91 -15.70 -14.60
N ASP A 26 18.84 -16.49 -14.68
CA ASP A 26 17.47 -16.01 -14.76
C ASP A 26 17.02 -15.26 -13.50
N GLU A 27 17.44 -15.69 -12.29
CA GLU A 27 17.20 -14.95 -11.05
C GLU A 27 17.85 -13.56 -11.09
N VAL A 28 19.03 -13.41 -11.71
CA VAL A 28 19.65 -12.10 -11.92
C VAL A 28 18.78 -11.25 -12.84
N PHE A 29 18.33 -11.78 -13.98
CA PHE A 29 17.50 -11.02 -14.92
C PHE A 29 16.18 -10.58 -14.28
N LEU A 30 15.59 -11.42 -13.43
CA LEU A 30 14.38 -11.05 -12.69
C LEU A 30 14.69 -9.99 -11.62
N GLY A 31 15.78 -10.17 -10.88
CA GLY A 31 16.15 -9.39 -9.71
C GLY A 31 15.42 -9.81 -8.45
N ASP A 32 15.09 -11.10 -8.34
CA ASP A 32 14.52 -11.68 -7.14
C ASP A 32 15.65 -12.20 -6.24
N GLY A 33 15.66 -11.80 -4.97
CA GLY A 33 16.61 -12.29 -3.98
C GLY A 33 18.07 -11.81 -4.12
N GLU A 34 18.99 -12.69 -3.76
CA GLU A 34 20.40 -12.34 -3.50
C GLU A 34 21.15 -11.91 -4.74
N PHE A 35 20.71 -12.28 -5.95
CA PHE A 35 21.41 -12.06 -7.21
C PHE A 35 21.08 -10.75 -7.93
N MET A 36 20.21 -9.91 -7.36
CA MET A 36 19.81 -8.62 -7.96
C MET A 36 21.00 -7.68 -8.24
N ILE A 37 21.05 -7.10 -9.43
CA ILE A 37 22.10 -6.15 -9.87
C ILE A 37 21.50 -4.75 -10.05
N ARG A 38 22.02 -3.77 -9.30
CA ARG A 38 21.57 -2.36 -9.32
C ARG A 38 22.69 -1.43 -8.91
N HIS A 39 22.64 -0.19 -9.37
CA HIS A 39 23.45 0.91 -8.83
C HIS A 39 22.63 1.80 -7.89
N ARG A 40 23.29 2.69 -7.15
CA ARG A 40 22.62 3.64 -6.24
C ARG A 40 21.58 4.52 -6.94
N GLU A 41 21.80 4.79 -8.23
CA GLU A 41 20.93 5.65 -9.05
C GLU A 41 19.83 4.88 -9.79
N SER A 42 19.74 3.55 -9.60
CA SER A 42 18.74 2.72 -10.26
C SER A 42 17.32 3.07 -9.79
N PHE A 43 16.44 3.40 -10.74
CA PHE A 43 15.14 4.03 -10.49
C PHE A 43 14.12 3.15 -9.72
N PHE A 44 14.05 1.85 -9.99
CA PHE A 44 13.06 0.94 -9.38
C PHE A 44 13.68 0.02 -8.33
N GLU A 45 13.04 -0.10 -7.16
CA GLU A 45 13.44 -1.02 -6.10
C GLU A 45 12.90 -2.45 -6.30
N GLY A 46 13.67 -3.44 -5.82
CA GLY A 46 13.28 -4.86 -5.83
C GLY A 46 13.26 -5.54 -7.20
N ILE A 47 14.00 -5.02 -8.18
CA ILE A 47 14.28 -5.65 -9.49
C ILE A 47 15.68 -5.32 -9.97
N THR A 48 16.23 -6.13 -10.88
CA THR A 48 17.51 -5.84 -11.52
C THR A 48 17.37 -4.69 -12.50
N ASP A 49 18.37 -3.80 -12.49
CA ASP A 49 18.52 -2.74 -13.46
C ASP A 49 19.13 -3.31 -14.76
N MET A 50 18.31 -3.34 -15.81
CA MET A 50 18.70 -3.90 -17.10
C MET A 50 19.85 -3.15 -17.77
N GLU A 51 19.98 -1.84 -17.53
CA GLU A 51 21.12 -1.10 -18.06
C GLU A 51 22.42 -1.56 -17.39
N VAL A 52 22.39 -1.70 -16.06
CA VAL A 52 23.55 -2.17 -15.30
C VAL A 52 23.91 -3.59 -15.71
N LEU A 53 22.93 -4.50 -15.78
CA LEU A 53 23.14 -5.88 -16.21
C LEU A 53 23.79 -5.96 -17.60
N ILE A 54 23.22 -5.28 -18.60
CA ILE A 54 23.74 -5.31 -19.98
C ILE A 54 25.15 -4.73 -20.03
N ARG A 55 25.35 -3.53 -19.51
CA ARG A 55 26.61 -2.79 -19.71
C ARG A 55 27.74 -3.27 -18.81
N TYR A 56 27.46 -3.69 -17.58
CA TYR A 56 28.49 -4.04 -16.58
C TYR A 56 28.70 -5.55 -16.43
N CYS A 57 27.83 -6.39 -16.99
CA CYS A 57 27.96 -7.84 -16.92
C CYS A 57 27.99 -8.50 -18.31
N LEU A 58 26.91 -8.38 -19.09
CA LEU A 58 26.77 -9.14 -20.33
C LEU A 58 27.80 -8.73 -21.40
N PHE A 59 27.93 -7.43 -21.64
CA PHE A 59 28.90 -6.88 -22.59
C PHE A 59 30.35 -7.18 -22.20
N PRO A 60 30.80 -6.93 -20.95
CA PRO A 60 32.14 -7.30 -20.51
C PRO A 60 32.44 -8.80 -20.64
N LEU A 61 31.52 -9.70 -20.25
CA LEU A 61 31.74 -11.14 -20.40
C LEU A 61 31.89 -11.57 -21.86
N TYR A 62 31.09 -10.98 -22.74
CA TYR A 62 31.20 -11.22 -24.17
C TYR A 62 32.58 -10.82 -24.70
N GLU A 63 33.09 -9.65 -24.28
CA GLU A 63 34.44 -9.17 -24.63
C GLU A 63 35.56 -10.01 -23.99
N GLU A 64 35.34 -10.57 -22.79
CA GLU A 64 36.23 -11.55 -22.15
C GLU A 64 36.25 -12.92 -22.85
N GLY A 65 35.37 -13.14 -23.83
CA GLY A 65 35.35 -14.32 -24.70
C GLY A 65 34.18 -15.28 -24.49
N ASP A 66 33.26 -15.00 -23.55
CA ASP A 66 32.04 -15.79 -23.37
C ASP A 66 31.03 -15.47 -24.48
N ARG A 67 31.21 -16.07 -25.65
CA ARG A 67 30.29 -15.88 -26.78
C ARG A 67 28.93 -16.57 -26.58
N ASP A 68 28.84 -17.54 -25.67
CA ASP A 68 27.59 -18.26 -25.37
C ASP A 68 26.60 -17.40 -24.57
N ILE A 69 27.06 -16.32 -23.94
CA ILE A 69 26.20 -15.35 -23.21
C ILE A 69 25.05 -14.81 -24.07
N VAL A 70 25.25 -14.68 -25.39
CA VAL A 70 24.22 -14.20 -26.32
C VAL A 70 23.05 -15.19 -26.34
N ARG A 71 23.35 -16.48 -26.53
CA ARG A 71 22.36 -17.57 -26.54
C ARG A 71 21.69 -17.73 -25.18
N ARG A 72 22.44 -17.62 -24.08
CA ARG A 72 21.86 -17.71 -22.72
C ARG A 72 20.92 -16.56 -22.43
N THR A 73 21.31 -15.33 -22.77
CA THR A 73 20.44 -14.14 -22.65
C THR A 73 19.16 -14.31 -23.47
N GLU A 74 19.28 -14.74 -24.73
CA GLU A 74 18.11 -14.96 -25.59
C GLU A 74 17.16 -16.01 -25.01
N ASN A 75 17.68 -17.13 -24.51
CA ASN A 75 16.87 -18.18 -23.88
C ASN A 75 16.15 -17.67 -22.62
N ILE A 76 16.83 -16.92 -21.74
CA ILE A 76 16.22 -16.35 -20.53
C ILE A 76 15.07 -15.42 -20.91
N LEU A 77 15.28 -14.51 -21.87
CA LEU A 77 14.23 -13.60 -22.34
C LEU A 77 13.06 -14.37 -22.96
N LYS A 78 13.35 -15.40 -23.77
CA LYS A 78 12.32 -16.26 -24.37
C LYS A 78 11.50 -16.99 -23.30
N ASP A 79 12.14 -17.54 -22.28
CA ASP A 79 11.48 -18.23 -21.17
C ASP A 79 10.63 -17.25 -20.35
N PHE A 80 11.13 -16.02 -20.14
CA PHE A 80 10.38 -14.95 -19.50
C PHE A 80 9.12 -14.60 -20.27
N VAL A 81 9.20 -14.46 -21.59
CA VAL A 81 8.03 -14.25 -22.45
C VAL A 81 7.07 -15.45 -22.40
N ALA A 82 7.59 -16.66 -22.49
CA ALA A 82 6.79 -17.88 -22.47
C ALA A 82 6.01 -18.07 -21.15
N SER A 83 6.59 -17.65 -20.02
CA SER A 83 5.96 -17.73 -18.70
C SER A 83 4.65 -16.95 -18.63
N GLY A 84 4.58 -15.80 -19.31
CA GLY A 84 3.46 -14.86 -19.17
C GLY A 84 3.34 -14.26 -17.77
N GLU A 85 4.38 -14.31 -16.94
CA GLU A 85 4.36 -13.66 -15.62
C GLU A 85 4.69 -12.18 -15.76
N ILE A 86 3.91 -11.30 -15.11
CA ILE A 86 4.04 -9.86 -15.33
C ILE A 86 5.43 -9.30 -14.96
N ASN A 87 6.08 -9.82 -13.93
CA ASN A 87 7.41 -9.36 -13.52
C ASN A 87 8.48 -9.70 -14.57
N LYS A 88 8.37 -10.90 -15.16
CA LYS A 88 9.26 -11.37 -16.23
C LYS A 88 9.01 -10.61 -17.53
N LEU A 89 7.75 -10.41 -17.92
CA LEU A 89 7.39 -9.58 -19.08
C LEU A 89 7.85 -8.12 -18.91
N TYR A 90 7.74 -7.58 -17.70
CA TYR A 90 8.26 -6.26 -17.40
C TYR A 90 9.77 -6.20 -17.62
N GLN A 91 10.54 -7.19 -17.15
CA GLN A 91 11.98 -7.24 -17.37
C GLN A 91 12.38 -7.38 -18.84
N VAL A 92 11.63 -8.16 -19.62
CA VAL A 92 11.81 -8.21 -21.09
C VAL A 92 11.55 -6.84 -21.72
N SER A 93 10.52 -6.11 -21.27
CA SER A 93 10.25 -4.75 -21.76
C SER A 93 11.38 -3.77 -21.42
N GLN A 94 12.01 -3.90 -20.24
CA GLN A 94 13.15 -3.08 -19.83
C GLN A 94 14.37 -3.39 -20.70
N TYR A 95 14.69 -4.68 -20.92
CA TYR A 95 15.77 -5.09 -21.81
C TYR A 95 15.59 -4.49 -23.21
N PHE A 96 14.38 -4.56 -23.76
CA PHE A 96 14.04 -4.00 -25.08
C PHE A 96 14.27 -2.49 -25.14
N LYS A 97 13.78 -1.74 -24.14
CA LYS A 97 13.98 -0.28 -24.04
C LYS A 97 15.46 0.08 -23.98
N ILE A 98 16.21 -0.60 -23.12
CA ILE A 98 17.64 -0.33 -22.95
C ILE A 98 18.42 -0.67 -24.21
N GLN A 99 18.16 -1.80 -24.87
CA GLN A 99 18.82 -2.16 -26.12
C GLN A 99 18.54 -1.12 -27.21
N LYS A 100 17.28 -0.66 -27.37
CA LYS A 100 16.94 0.42 -28.32
C LYS A 100 17.66 1.72 -28.01
N TRP A 101 17.73 2.10 -26.73
CA TRP A 101 18.46 3.28 -26.31
C TRP A 101 19.98 3.16 -26.56
N LEU A 102 20.56 1.99 -26.31
CA LEU A 102 21.96 1.70 -26.61
C LEU A 102 22.23 1.79 -28.12
N LEU A 103 21.37 1.22 -28.97
CA LEU A 103 21.49 1.26 -30.42
C LEU A 103 21.36 2.68 -30.99
N SER A 104 20.53 3.54 -30.38
CA SER A 104 20.43 4.95 -30.80
C SER A 104 21.59 5.82 -30.30
N SER A 105 22.33 5.33 -29.30
CA SER A 105 23.45 6.04 -28.67
C SER A 105 24.81 5.63 -29.25
N TYR A 106 24.96 4.36 -29.63
CA TYR A 106 26.24 3.74 -29.95
C TYR A 106 26.26 2.96 -31.28
N ASN A 107 27.42 2.94 -31.96
CA ASN A 107 27.57 2.29 -33.29
C ASN A 107 27.97 0.80 -33.24
N ASN A 108 28.70 0.38 -32.21
CA ASN A 108 29.41 -0.90 -32.14
C ASN A 108 29.15 -1.63 -30.81
N LEU A 109 27.88 -1.95 -30.55
CA LEU A 109 27.53 -2.76 -29.38
C LEU A 109 28.16 -4.16 -29.49
N PRO A 110 28.62 -4.75 -28.36
CA PRO A 110 29.23 -6.08 -28.37
C PRO A 110 28.36 -7.17 -29.01
N PHE A 111 27.06 -7.17 -28.70
CA PHE A 111 26.06 -8.01 -29.37
C PHE A 111 24.67 -7.37 -29.28
N ILE A 112 23.75 -7.91 -30.07
CA ILE A 112 22.34 -7.50 -30.13
C ILE A 112 21.49 -8.77 -30.06
N ILE A 113 20.41 -8.74 -29.29
CA ILE A 113 19.38 -9.79 -29.31
C ILE A 113 18.28 -9.38 -30.29
N GLU A 114 17.88 -10.27 -31.18
CA GLU A 114 16.70 -10.07 -32.04
C GLU A 114 15.45 -10.20 -31.16
N LEU A 115 14.85 -9.07 -30.77
CA LEU A 115 13.73 -9.05 -29.82
C LEU A 115 12.38 -9.01 -30.55
N GLU A 116 12.38 -8.62 -31.81
CA GLU A 116 11.20 -8.50 -32.67
C GLU A 116 10.48 -9.86 -32.83
N GLN A 117 11.23 -10.97 -32.80
CA GLN A 117 10.66 -12.33 -32.81
C GLN A 117 9.77 -12.62 -31.58
N PHE A 118 9.95 -11.90 -30.47
CA PHE A 118 9.14 -12.10 -29.27
C PHE A 118 7.82 -11.33 -29.30
N VAL A 119 7.66 -10.35 -30.20
CA VAL A 119 6.49 -9.46 -30.26
C VAL A 119 5.16 -10.23 -30.29
N PRO A 120 4.94 -11.25 -31.15
CA PRO A 120 3.66 -11.94 -31.21
C PRO A 120 3.28 -12.64 -29.90
N ILE A 121 4.24 -13.39 -29.32
CA ILE A 121 4.02 -14.15 -28.09
C ILE A 121 3.89 -13.20 -26.90
N PHE A 122 4.74 -12.19 -26.80
CA PHE A 122 4.68 -11.18 -25.75
C PHE A 122 3.32 -10.48 -25.76
N PHE A 123 2.88 -10.04 -26.94
CA PHE A 123 1.57 -9.40 -27.12
C PHE A 123 0.44 -10.31 -26.66
N GLU A 124 0.43 -11.57 -27.12
CA GLU A 124 -0.59 -12.54 -26.75
C GLU A 124 -0.67 -12.75 -25.23
N LYS A 125 0.48 -12.82 -24.54
CA LYS A 125 0.53 -12.96 -23.09
C LYS A 125 -0.06 -11.75 -22.37
N VAL A 126 0.32 -10.54 -22.77
CA VAL A 126 -0.16 -9.30 -22.12
C VAL A 126 -1.67 -9.11 -22.33
N VAL A 127 -2.18 -9.37 -23.55
CA VAL A 127 -3.61 -9.19 -23.87
C VAL A 127 -4.51 -10.18 -23.12
N LYS A 128 -3.99 -11.36 -22.78
CA LYS A 128 -4.73 -12.38 -22.01
C LYS A 128 -4.72 -12.14 -20.50
N MET A 129 -3.90 -11.21 -20.00
CA MET A 129 -3.91 -10.87 -18.58
C MET A 129 -5.20 -10.14 -18.18
N PRO A 130 -5.75 -10.41 -16.98
CA PRO A 130 -6.87 -9.63 -16.45
C PRO A 130 -6.52 -8.15 -16.37
N LEU A 131 -7.41 -7.27 -16.83
CA LEU A 131 -7.16 -5.82 -16.82
C LEU A 131 -7.25 -5.25 -15.40
N GLU A 132 -7.97 -5.93 -14.53
CA GLU A 132 -8.11 -5.65 -13.10
C GLU A 132 -6.88 -6.14 -12.30
N THR A 133 -5.83 -6.61 -12.97
CA THR A 133 -4.56 -6.90 -12.30
C THR A 133 -4.04 -5.58 -11.72
N GLU A 134 -4.10 -5.42 -10.39
CA GLU A 134 -3.60 -4.27 -9.64
C GLU A 134 -2.06 -4.20 -9.63
N SER A 135 -1.43 -4.32 -10.80
CA SER A 135 0.01 -4.31 -10.97
C SER A 135 0.43 -3.04 -11.71
N VAL A 136 1.20 -2.20 -11.01
CA VAL A 136 1.88 -1.04 -11.61
C VAL A 136 2.73 -1.46 -12.81
N ARG A 137 3.33 -2.66 -12.75
CA ARG A 137 4.14 -3.23 -13.84
C ARG A 137 3.31 -3.58 -15.06
N TYR A 138 2.07 -4.07 -14.88
CA TYR A 138 1.13 -4.31 -15.98
C TYR A 138 0.80 -3.02 -16.72
N GLY A 139 0.42 -1.97 -15.99
CA GLY A 139 0.19 -0.65 -16.58
C GLY A 139 1.40 -0.12 -17.35
N ALA A 140 2.61 -0.27 -16.79
CA ALA A 140 3.85 0.17 -17.43
C ALA A 140 4.19 -0.62 -18.71
N VAL A 141 3.94 -1.93 -18.74
CA VAL A 141 4.10 -2.77 -19.94
C VAL A 141 3.11 -2.35 -21.02
N CYS A 142 1.83 -2.18 -20.68
CA CYS A 142 0.81 -1.73 -21.63
C CYS A 142 1.12 -0.34 -22.21
N ALA A 143 1.54 0.61 -21.36
CA ALA A 143 1.96 1.94 -21.80
C ALA A 143 3.15 1.86 -22.76
N TRP A 144 4.17 1.08 -22.42
CA TRP A 144 5.31 0.86 -23.31
C TRP A 144 4.91 0.26 -24.66
N MET A 145 4.05 -0.77 -24.67
CA MET A 145 3.54 -1.35 -25.91
C MET A 145 2.83 -0.31 -26.77
N SER A 146 2.09 0.62 -26.16
CA SER A 146 1.40 1.70 -26.88
C SER A 146 2.32 2.76 -27.48
N GLU A 147 3.58 2.79 -27.06
CA GLU A 147 4.60 3.72 -27.54
C GLU A 147 5.63 3.04 -28.47
N THR A 148 5.52 1.73 -28.65
CA THR A 148 6.52 0.92 -29.36
C THR A 148 6.02 0.52 -30.74
N PRO A 149 6.67 0.97 -31.83
CA PRO A 149 6.21 0.76 -33.20
C PRO A 149 5.90 -0.70 -33.54
N GLU A 150 6.74 -1.64 -33.10
CA GLU A 150 6.60 -3.06 -33.39
C GLU A 150 5.27 -3.64 -32.89
N PHE A 151 4.77 -3.18 -31.74
CA PHE A 151 3.48 -3.62 -31.20
C PHE A 151 2.30 -2.90 -31.86
N LEU A 152 2.46 -1.61 -32.20
CA LEU A 152 1.45 -0.85 -32.92
C LEU A 152 1.23 -1.40 -34.33
N GLU A 153 2.29 -1.80 -35.02
CA GLU A 153 2.24 -2.46 -36.32
C GLU A 153 1.61 -3.86 -36.23
N TYR A 154 1.81 -4.56 -35.11
CA TYR A 154 1.23 -5.88 -34.87
C TYR A 154 -0.30 -5.83 -34.68
N ASP A 155 -0.81 -5.05 -33.73
CA ASP A 155 -2.26 -4.86 -33.51
C ASP A 155 -2.58 -3.61 -32.68
N LYS A 156 -2.57 -2.45 -33.35
CA LYS A 156 -2.97 -1.16 -32.76
C LYS A 156 -4.37 -1.17 -32.15
N THR A 157 -5.35 -1.81 -32.80
CA THR A 157 -6.76 -1.77 -32.36
C THR A 157 -6.92 -2.40 -30.98
N THR A 158 -6.26 -3.53 -30.74
CA THR A 158 -6.28 -4.17 -29.43
C THR A 158 -5.55 -3.34 -28.37
N ILE A 159 -4.43 -2.70 -28.71
CA ILE A 159 -3.69 -1.79 -27.81
C ILE A 159 -4.58 -0.62 -27.38
N ASP A 160 -5.19 0.07 -28.35
CA ASP A 160 -6.07 1.21 -28.08
C ASP A 160 -7.24 0.81 -27.16
N ARG A 161 -7.81 -0.38 -27.37
CA ARG A 161 -8.86 -0.95 -26.51
C ARG A 161 -8.36 -1.19 -25.09
N ILE A 162 -7.18 -1.77 -24.91
CA ILE A 162 -6.59 -2.02 -23.58
C ILE A 162 -6.34 -0.69 -22.85
N MET A 163 -5.71 0.27 -23.53
CA MET A 163 -5.39 1.56 -22.94
C MET A 163 -6.64 2.35 -22.55
N ASN A 164 -7.72 2.28 -23.33
CA ASN A 164 -8.99 2.91 -22.97
C ASN A 164 -9.62 2.27 -21.73
N LYS A 165 -9.64 0.93 -21.65
CA LYS A 165 -10.15 0.24 -20.46
C LYS A 165 -9.33 0.55 -19.20
N LEU A 166 -8.00 0.63 -19.31
CA LEU A 166 -7.15 1.03 -18.18
C LEU A 166 -7.47 2.45 -17.69
N LYS A 167 -7.76 3.39 -18.60
CA LYS A 167 -8.21 4.74 -18.24
C LYS A 167 -9.58 4.73 -17.56
N GLU A 168 -10.53 3.92 -18.04
CA GLU A 168 -11.84 3.75 -17.41
C GLU A 168 -11.71 3.19 -15.98
N LEU A 169 -10.87 2.18 -15.79
CA LEU A 169 -10.61 1.59 -14.48
C LEU A 169 -9.97 2.60 -13.51
N ALA A 170 -8.99 3.38 -13.98
CA ALA A 170 -8.36 4.44 -13.18
C ALA A 170 -9.34 5.55 -12.78
N ASN A 171 -10.36 5.82 -13.60
CA ASN A 171 -11.38 6.84 -13.35
C ASN A 171 -12.58 6.32 -12.55
N LYS A 172 -12.66 5.02 -12.27
CA LYS A 172 -13.75 4.44 -11.49
C LYS A 172 -13.65 4.93 -10.04
N PRO A 173 -14.73 5.45 -9.43
CA PRO A 173 -14.70 5.86 -8.03
C PRO A 173 -14.33 4.66 -7.16
N GLN A 174 -13.20 4.74 -6.47
CA GLN A 174 -12.89 3.78 -5.42
C GLN A 174 -13.81 4.10 -4.24
N VAL A 175 -14.62 3.12 -3.83
CA VAL A 175 -15.39 3.22 -2.59
C VAL A 175 -14.39 3.09 -1.46
N VAL A 176 -13.82 4.21 -1.03
CA VAL A 176 -12.99 4.27 0.16
C VAL A 176 -13.95 4.33 1.35
N PRO A 177 -13.89 3.37 2.29
CA PRO A 177 -14.72 3.44 3.50
C PRO A 177 -14.48 4.75 4.22
N SER A 178 -15.54 5.33 4.79
CA SER A 178 -15.42 6.56 5.56
C SER A 178 -14.59 6.31 6.83
N LEU A 179 -14.00 7.36 7.41
CA LEU A 179 -13.22 7.17 8.65
C LEU A 179 -14.08 6.63 9.79
N GLU A 180 -15.37 6.94 9.79
CA GLU A 180 -16.37 6.41 10.72
C GLU A 180 -16.60 4.91 10.54
N GLU A 181 -16.54 4.40 9.30
CA GLU A 181 -16.65 2.97 9.01
C GLU A 181 -15.40 2.20 9.43
N ILE A 182 -14.22 2.81 9.26
CA ILE A 182 -12.94 2.21 9.63
C ILE A 182 -12.72 2.23 11.15
N PHE A 183 -13.14 3.31 11.82
CA PHE A 183 -12.97 3.52 13.26
C PHE A 183 -14.29 3.95 13.90
N PRO A 184 -15.27 3.02 14.03
CA PRO A 184 -16.54 3.34 14.66
C PRO A 184 -16.33 3.76 16.12
N ILE A 185 -17.04 4.81 16.54
CA ILE A 185 -17.12 5.21 17.95
C ILE A 185 -18.11 4.29 18.66
N GLU A 186 -17.57 3.35 19.43
CA GLU A 186 -18.26 2.38 20.27
C GLU A 186 -18.70 3.04 21.57
N LEU A 187 -19.77 3.82 21.48
CA LEU A 187 -20.47 4.39 22.62
C LEU A 187 -21.97 4.37 22.29
N ASP A 188 -22.73 3.56 23.01
CA ASP A 188 -24.17 3.39 22.82
C ASP A 188 -24.93 4.33 23.76
N PRO A 189 -25.47 5.47 23.28
CA PRO A 189 -26.07 6.47 24.15
C PRO A 189 -27.37 6.01 24.82
N THR A 190 -27.94 4.88 24.41
CA THR A 190 -29.26 4.40 24.91
C THR A 190 -29.16 3.51 26.14
N LYS A 191 -27.95 3.11 26.54
CA LYS A 191 -27.72 2.17 27.64
C LYS A 191 -27.02 2.83 28.84
N ILE A 192 -27.35 2.35 30.04
CA ILE A 192 -26.54 2.52 31.24
C ILE A 192 -25.61 1.30 31.32
N ASP A 193 -24.30 1.52 31.48
CA ASP A 193 -23.31 0.45 31.37
C ASP A 193 -23.29 -0.39 32.65
N SER A 194 -23.25 0.27 33.80
CA SER A 194 -23.41 -0.38 35.10
C SER A 194 -23.94 0.59 36.15
N ILE A 195 -24.61 0.05 37.16
CA ILE A 195 -25.19 0.77 38.30
C ILE A 195 -25.05 -0.06 39.57
N GLY A 196 -24.82 0.60 40.70
CA GLY A 196 -24.74 -0.03 42.02
C GLY A 196 -24.86 0.98 43.15
N VAL A 197 -24.81 0.48 44.39
CA VAL A 197 -24.87 1.31 45.60
C VAL A 197 -23.59 1.12 46.40
N ILE A 198 -22.92 2.22 46.74
CA ILE A 198 -21.66 2.24 47.50
C ILE A 198 -21.78 3.32 48.57
N GLU A 199 -21.62 2.96 49.85
CA GLU A 199 -21.62 3.91 50.98
C GLU A 199 -22.78 4.93 50.96
N ASN A 200 -24.00 4.47 50.62
CA ASN A 200 -25.21 5.30 50.48
C ASN A 200 -25.22 6.28 49.29
N HIS A 201 -24.36 6.07 48.30
CA HIS A 201 -24.40 6.71 47.00
C HIS A 201 -24.91 5.74 45.93
N LEU A 202 -25.72 6.26 45.01
CA LEU A 202 -26.01 5.56 43.76
C LEU A 202 -24.85 5.84 42.80
N GLU A 203 -24.09 4.81 42.44
CA GLU A 203 -22.96 4.95 41.52
C GLU A 203 -23.24 4.26 40.19
N MET A 204 -23.01 4.98 39.10
CA MET A 204 -23.06 4.45 37.74
C MET A 204 -21.68 4.52 37.10
N LEU A 205 -21.30 3.47 36.37
CA LEU A 205 -20.08 3.46 35.57
C LEU A 205 -20.44 3.78 34.12
N LEU A 206 -19.70 4.71 33.51
CA LEU A 206 -19.73 5.00 32.08
C LEU A 206 -18.33 4.72 31.52
N LEU A 207 -18.21 3.77 30.60
CA LEU A 207 -16.94 3.40 29.99
C LEU A 207 -16.80 4.01 28.59
N ASP A 208 -15.67 4.68 28.34
CA ASP A 208 -15.30 5.13 27.01
C ASP A 208 -13.97 4.48 26.57
N SER A 209 -14.07 3.47 25.71
CA SER A 209 -12.95 2.71 25.14
C SER A 209 -12.37 3.32 23.86
N ASN A 210 -12.89 4.45 23.40
CA ASN A 210 -12.57 4.97 22.07
C ASN A 210 -11.28 5.80 22.05
N LYS A 211 -10.46 5.63 21.01
CA LYS A 211 -9.30 6.50 20.76
C LYS A 211 -9.77 7.86 20.28
N TRP A 212 -9.27 8.93 20.91
CA TRP A 212 -9.53 10.31 20.51
C TRP A 212 -8.74 10.67 19.25
N ARG A 213 -9.41 10.58 18.09
CA ARG A 213 -8.82 10.87 16.77
C ARG A 213 -9.32 12.21 16.27
N LYS A 214 -8.41 13.13 15.95
CA LYS A 214 -8.73 14.49 15.47
C LYS A 214 -9.80 14.52 14.36
N PRO A 215 -9.79 13.64 13.33
CA PRO A 215 -10.82 13.66 12.29
C PRO A 215 -12.24 13.26 12.78
N LEU A 216 -12.34 12.48 13.85
CA LEU A 216 -13.59 11.93 14.39
C LEU A 216 -14.01 12.59 15.71
N GLU A 217 -13.21 13.53 16.23
CA GLU A 217 -13.39 14.14 17.55
C GLU A 217 -14.79 14.74 17.72
N LYS A 218 -15.32 15.42 16.69
CA LYS A 218 -16.66 16.00 16.74
C LYS A 218 -17.76 14.94 16.94
N GLN A 219 -17.64 13.81 16.26
CA GLN A 219 -18.61 12.71 16.37
C GLN A 219 -18.48 12.03 17.73
N HIS A 220 -17.26 11.83 18.20
CA HIS A 220 -17.00 11.24 19.53
C HIS A 220 -17.59 12.13 20.63
N LEU A 221 -17.34 13.44 20.58
CA LEU A 221 -17.94 14.43 21.50
C LEU A 221 -19.47 14.37 21.50
N LEU A 222 -20.09 14.30 20.31
CA LEU A 222 -21.54 14.21 20.20
C LEU A 222 -22.08 12.95 20.89
N LYS A 223 -21.49 11.78 20.62
CA LYS A 223 -21.92 10.53 21.26
C LYS A 223 -21.70 10.54 22.77
N LEU A 224 -20.58 11.10 23.23
CA LEU A 224 -20.30 11.21 24.67
C LEU A 224 -21.30 12.14 25.35
N GLN A 225 -21.67 13.24 24.70
CA GLN A 225 -22.72 14.13 25.18
C GLN A 225 -24.07 13.43 25.25
N GLU A 226 -24.49 12.71 24.20
CA GLU A 226 -25.74 11.95 24.19
C GLU A 226 -25.77 10.89 25.30
N LYS A 227 -24.66 10.15 25.48
CA LYS A 227 -24.49 9.16 26.54
C LYS A 227 -24.62 9.78 27.93
N LEU A 228 -23.91 10.87 28.21
CA LEU A 228 -24.00 11.56 29.50
C LEU A 228 -25.40 12.12 29.77
N ASN A 229 -26.04 12.69 28.75
CA ASN A 229 -27.42 13.17 28.86
C ASN A 229 -28.40 12.04 29.19
N ASN A 230 -28.20 10.85 28.63
CA ASN A 230 -29.01 9.68 28.98
C ASN A 230 -28.84 9.27 30.45
N TYR A 231 -27.61 9.30 31.00
CA TYR A 231 -27.36 9.00 32.41
C TYR A 231 -28.00 10.02 33.34
N ILE A 232 -27.86 11.31 33.01
CA ILE A 232 -28.49 12.41 33.75
C ILE A 232 -30.01 12.24 33.73
N HIS A 233 -30.58 12.00 32.55
CA HIS A 233 -32.02 11.79 32.40
C HIS A 233 -32.51 10.56 33.18
N PHE A 234 -31.76 9.45 33.17
CA PHE A 234 -32.07 8.25 33.94
C PHE A 234 -32.16 8.53 35.45
N ILE A 235 -31.26 9.37 35.99
CA ILE A 235 -31.32 9.82 37.38
C ILE A 235 -32.53 10.74 37.61
N GLU A 236 -32.69 11.78 36.80
CA GLU A 236 -33.74 12.80 36.97
C GLU A 236 -35.16 12.21 36.88
N SER A 237 -35.34 11.25 35.98
CA SER A 237 -36.58 10.51 35.81
C SER A 237 -36.78 9.38 36.83
N LYS A 238 -35.83 9.21 37.77
CA LYS A 238 -35.90 8.25 38.88
C LYS A 238 -36.08 6.79 38.45
N GLN A 239 -35.53 6.42 37.28
CA GLN A 239 -35.67 5.07 36.73
C GLN A 239 -35.03 3.97 37.60
N TYR A 240 -34.11 4.34 38.51
CA TYR A 240 -33.46 3.41 39.44
C TYR A 240 -34.30 3.05 40.67
N VAL A 241 -35.34 3.84 41.00
CA VAL A 241 -35.98 3.81 42.33
C VAL A 241 -36.63 2.47 42.65
N GLU A 242 -37.26 1.82 41.67
CA GLU A 242 -37.89 0.51 41.88
C GLU A 242 -36.87 -0.56 42.31
N SER A 243 -35.63 -0.47 41.82
CA SER A 243 -34.58 -1.45 42.08
C SER A 243 -33.70 -1.11 43.28
N TYR A 244 -33.47 0.18 43.55
CA TYR A 244 -32.44 0.62 44.50
C TYR A 244 -32.96 1.54 45.63
N GLY A 245 -34.21 2.01 45.55
CA GLY A 245 -34.72 3.05 46.44
C GLY A 245 -34.27 4.46 46.01
N ASP A 246 -34.58 5.48 46.83
CA ASP A 246 -34.28 6.89 46.51
C ASP A 246 -33.56 7.64 47.65
N ASP A 247 -33.18 6.93 48.72
CA ASP A 247 -32.55 7.52 49.91
C ASP A 247 -31.03 7.58 49.76
N PHE A 248 -30.55 8.33 48.76
CA PHE A 248 -29.12 8.50 48.49
C PHE A 248 -28.66 9.92 48.79
N THR A 249 -27.50 10.04 49.43
CA THR A 249 -26.88 11.33 49.71
C THR A 249 -26.35 12.01 48.45
N GLU A 250 -25.87 11.23 47.49
CA GLU A 250 -25.40 11.69 46.17
C GLU A 250 -25.64 10.63 45.09
N LYS A 251 -25.78 11.06 43.83
CA LYS A 251 -25.73 10.19 42.65
C LYS A 251 -24.46 10.46 41.87
N VAL A 252 -23.61 9.45 41.68
CA VAL A 252 -22.30 9.60 41.05
C VAL A 252 -22.27 8.92 39.68
N ILE A 253 -21.87 9.66 38.65
CA ILE A 253 -21.50 9.12 37.34
C ILE A 253 -19.97 9.03 37.31
N ASN A 254 -19.44 7.81 37.29
CA ASN A 254 -18.02 7.52 37.12
C ASN A 254 -17.72 7.30 35.63
N LEU A 255 -17.24 8.35 34.96
CA LEU A 255 -16.77 8.28 33.57
C LEU A 255 -15.30 7.86 33.55
N THR A 256 -15.02 6.70 32.98
CA THR A 256 -13.66 6.15 32.85
C THR A 256 -13.26 6.04 31.39
N PHE A 257 -12.12 6.64 31.05
CA PHE A 257 -11.53 6.56 29.72
C PHE A 257 -10.46 5.47 29.62
N GLN A 258 -10.47 4.70 28.54
CA GLN A 258 -9.35 3.84 28.18
C GLN A 258 -8.19 4.63 27.55
N TYR A 259 -8.50 5.71 26.84
CA TYR A 259 -7.53 6.59 26.18
C TYR A 259 -7.75 8.03 26.62
N ALA A 260 -6.67 8.77 26.84
CA ALA A 260 -6.74 10.17 27.24
C ALA A 260 -7.62 10.99 26.28
N PRO A 261 -8.61 11.75 26.81
CA PRO A 261 -9.39 12.68 26.01
C PRO A 261 -8.54 13.77 25.38
N SER A 262 -9.03 14.39 24.32
CA SER A 262 -8.42 15.61 23.79
C SER A 262 -8.70 16.82 24.68
N ASP A 263 -8.01 17.94 24.45
CA ASP A 263 -8.25 19.21 25.15
C ASP A 263 -9.71 19.67 25.02
N ASN A 264 -10.32 19.47 23.84
CA ASN A 264 -11.74 19.76 23.60
C ASN A 264 -12.64 18.82 24.42
N GLY A 265 -12.28 17.54 24.52
CA GLY A 265 -12.94 16.56 25.40
C GLY A 265 -12.89 16.96 26.87
N LEU A 266 -11.71 17.33 27.36
CA LEU A 266 -11.53 17.80 28.74
C LEU A 266 -12.33 19.08 29.01
N ALA A 267 -12.26 20.06 28.11
CA ALA A 267 -13.02 21.30 28.23
C ALA A 267 -14.54 21.05 28.26
N PHE A 268 -15.03 20.12 27.43
CA PHE A 268 -16.42 19.66 27.45
C PHE A 268 -16.80 19.07 28.82
N LEU A 269 -15.98 18.18 29.38
CA LEU A 269 -16.26 17.56 30.69
C LEU A 269 -16.29 18.57 31.83
N VAL A 270 -15.38 19.58 31.81
CA VAL A 270 -15.42 20.69 32.78
C VAL A 270 -16.74 21.45 32.68
N GLN A 271 -17.26 21.66 31.46
CA GLN A 271 -18.55 22.31 31.27
C GLN A 271 -19.70 21.46 31.80
N VAL A 272 -19.70 20.14 31.58
CA VAL A 272 -20.71 19.23 32.14
C VAL A 272 -20.68 19.27 33.67
N GLN A 273 -19.51 19.20 34.29
CA GLN A 273 -19.36 19.30 35.74
C GLN A 273 -19.95 20.62 36.29
N LYS A 274 -19.73 21.74 35.61
CA LYS A 274 -20.32 23.04 35.99
C LYS A 274 -21.84 23.04 35.91
N VAL A 275 -22.42 22.44 34.88
CA VAL A 275 -23.87 22.33 34.71
C VAL A 275 -24.51 21.50 35.83
N LEU A 276 -23.79 20.49 36.34
CA LEU A 276 -24.28 19.61 37.40
C LEU A 276 -24.08 20.15 38.83
N GLN A 277 -23.27 21.21 39.02
CA GLN A 277 -23.01 21.79 40.36
C GLN A 277 -24.24 22.10 41.23
N PRO A 278 -25.38 22.60 40.71
CA PRO A 278 -26.56 22.88 41.52
C PRO A 278 -27.43 21.64 41.80
N THR A 279 -27.03 20.45 41.34
CA THR A 279 -27.79 19.20 41.48
C THR A 279 -27.14 18.26 42.52
N ASP A 280 -27.80 17.15 42.84
CA ASP A 280 -27.25 16.05 43.63
C ASP A 280 -26.51 15.00 42.78
N ILE A 281 -26.27 15.32 41.50
CA ILE A 281 -25.53 14.51 40.54
C ILE A 281 -24.07 14.98 40.49
N ARG A 282 -23.14 14.07 40.70
CA ARG A 282 -21.69 14.31 40.60
C ARG A 282 -21.10 13.53 39.44
N LEU A 283 -20.42 14.21 38.52
CA LEU A 283 -19.60 13.57 37.48
C LEU A 283 -18.14 13.46 37.95
N LYS A 284 -17.66 12.23 38.14
CA LYS A 284 -16.26 11.90 38.40
C LYS A 284 -15.62 11.37 37.13
N VAL A 285 -14.52 12.00 36.71
CA VAL A 285 -13.79 11.63 35.50
C VAL A 285 -12.48 10.94 35.89
N VAL A 286 -12.23 9.77 35.32
CA VAL A 286 -10.99 9.01 35.45
C VAL A 286 -10.34 8.93 34.08
N VAL A 287 -9.14 9.48 33.95
CA VAL A 287 -8.32 9.42 32.75
C VAL A 287 -7.16 8.44 32.99
N PRO A 288 -6.66 7.74 31.96
CA PRO A 288 -5.47 6.90 32.09
C PRO A 288 -4.24 7.79 32.36
N GLU A 289 -3.26 7.24 33.08
CA GLU A 289 -1.94 7.86 33.32
C GLU A 289 -1.11 8.01 32.04
#